data_AF-A0A2P4PZW8-F1
#
_entry.id   AF-A0A2P4PZW8-F1
#
_cell.length_a   1.000
_cell.length_b   1.000
_cell.length_c   1.000
_cell.angle_alpha   90.00
_cell.angle_beta   90.00
_cell.angle_gamma   90.00
#
_symmetry.space_group_name_H-M   'P 1'
#
loop_
_entity.id
_entity.type
_entity.pdbx_description
1 polymer ?
#
loop_
_entity_poly.entity_id
_entity_poly.type
_entity_poly.pdbx_seq_one_letter_code
_entity_poly.pdbx_strand_id
1 'polypeptide(L)'
;MSSKFLAELSNDYEKLFKTEIGYDVIIYAGEEQYVKEIHAHSNILCIRSQYFRSAFFNEWAEKKDGKFIFRKPNISPQLFNIILRFIYCGSIELKNLQGSDVLKLLIAVDELNIHSLVSHIQEFLIEHQTEFLYQNPTEILETVYQHETFTDLWNFCLEKICEEPEVLFNSDKFINLKAPLLELLLKRDDLNMDEIEIWENLLKWCFTQQNMKNKP
;
A
#
# COMPACT_ATOMS: atom_id res chain seq x y z
N MET A 1 28.51 14.11 -29.20
CA MET A 1 28.29 13.82 -27.76
C MET A 1 26.86 14.18 -27.42
N SER A 2 26.17 13.35 -26.61
CA SER A 2 24.82 13.66 -26.13
C SER A 2 24.92 14.16 -24.69
N SER A 3 24.38 15.35 -24.41
CA SER A 3 24.23 15.89 -23.06
C SER A 3 22.80 15.67 -22.58
N LYS A 4 22.62 15.32 -21.30
CA LYS A 4 21.30 15.07 -20.69
C LYS A 4 21.05 16.07 -19.57
N PHE A 5 19.90 16.73 -19.60
CA PHE A 5 19.48 17.75 -18.62
C PHE A 5 18.24 17.28 -17.83
N LEU A 6 18.31 16.07 -17.26
CA LEU A 6 17.14 15.41 -16.66
C LEU A 6 16.67 16.09 -15.36
N ALA A 7 17.58 16.65 -14.57
CA ALA A 7 17.23 17.35 -13.34
C ALA A 7 16.44 18.64 -13.61
N GLU A 8 16.84 19.40 -14.64
CA GLU A 8 16.12 20.60 -15.07
C GLU A 8 14.71 20.24 -15.54
N LEU A 9 14.59 19.23 -16.41
CA LEU A 9 13.29 18.73 -16.88
C LEU A 9 12.39 18.27 -15.73
N SER A 10 12.93 17.51 -14.77
CA SER A 10 12.21 17.05 -13.59
C SER A 10 11.71 18.23 -12.73
N ASN A 11 12.56 19.24 -12.51
CA ASN A 11 12.19 20.45 -11.80
C ASN A 11 11.09 21.25 -12.51
N ASP A 12 11.10 21.29 -13.85
CA ASP A 12 10.05 21.98 -14.61
C ASP A 12 8.69 21.28 -14.49
N TYR A 13 8.66 19.94 -14.46
CA TYR A 13 7.42 19.21 -14.15
C TYR A 13 6.99 19.37 -12.68
N GLU A 14 7.93 19.47 -11.72
CA GLU A 14 7.57 19.78 -10.34
C GLU A 14 6.97 21.20 -10.20
N LYS A 15 7.46 22.18 -10.98
CA LYS A 15 6.83 23.51 -11.08
C LYS A 15 5.43 23.40 -11.67
N LEU A 16 5.23 22.63 -12.75
CA LEU A 16 3.93 22.42 -13.36
C LEU A 16 2.93 21.80 -12.37
N PHE A 17 3.37 20.82 -11.58
CA PHE A 17 2.58 20.25 -10.50
C PHE A 17 2.15 21.30 -9.46
N LYS A 18 3.05 22.21 -9.08
CA LYS A 18 2.79 23.26 -8.09
C LYS A 18 1.92 24.41 -8.60
N THR A 19 2.08 24.79 -9.88
CA THR A 19 1.34 25.93 -10.46
C THR A 19 -0.03 25.54 -10.98
N GLU A 20 -0.26 24.25 -11.23
CA GLU A 20 -1.52 23.68 -11.72
C GLU A 20 -1.97 24.31 -13.07
N ILE A 21 -1.08 25.01 -13.77
CA ILE A 21 -1.43 25.73 -15.00
C ILE A 21 -1.81 24.72 -16.08
N GLY A 22 -3.05 24.84 -16.58
CA GLY A 22 -3.54 23.99 -17.67
C GLY A 22 -4.05 22.62 -17.22
N TYR A 23 -4.36 22.45 -15.93
CA TYR A 23 -4.93 21.21 -15.43
C TYR A 23 -6.25 20.84 -16.14
N ASP A 24 -6.42 19.55 -16.39
CA ASP A 24 -7.60 18.97 -17.01
C ASP A 24 -8.16 17.79 -16.21
N VAL A 25 -7.60 17.52 -15.03
CA VAL A 25 -8.07 16.51 -14.08
C VAL A 25 -8.29 17.15 -12.71
N ILE A 26 -9.42 16.83 -12.09
CA ILE A 26 -9.78 17.17 -10.71
C ILE A 26 -9.89 15.87 -9.92
N ILE A 27 -9.08 15.74 -8.88
CA ILE A 27 -9.05 14.57 -7.99
C ILE A 27 -9.62 14.98 -6.63
N TYR A 28 -10.66 14.29 -6.19
CA TYR A 28 -11.18 14.37 -4.83
C TYR A 28 -10.59 13.22 -4.01
N ALA A 29 -9.61 13.52 -3.18
CA ALA A 29 -8.91 12.56 -2.32
C ALA A 29 -9.34 12.71 -0.85
N GLY A 30 -9.45 11.61 -0.12
CA GLY A 30 -9.82 11.57 1.30
C GLY A 30 -11.31 11.31 1.54
N GLU A 31 -11.65 10.98 2.79
CA GLU A 31 -13.01 10.60 3.19
C GLU A 31 -13.75 11.76 3.86
N GLU A 32 -15.06 11.83 3.60
CA GLU A 32 -16.01 12.72 4.27
C GLU A 32 -15.53 14.18 4.39
N GLN A 33 -15.33 14.66 5.63
CA GLN A 33 -14.92 16.03 5.94
C GLN A 33 -13.44 16.32 5.61
N TYR A 34 -12.63 15.31 5.29
CA TYR A 34 -11.22 15.44 4.96
C TYR A 34 -10.94 15.40 3.45
N VAL A 35 -12.00 15.38 2.63
CA VAL A 35 -11.88 15.46 1.17
C VAL A 35 -11.15 16.75 0.78
N LYS A 36 -10.13 16.62 -0.06
CA LYS A 36 -9.50 17.76 -0.73
C LYS A 36 -9.54 17.59 -2.24
N GLU A 37 -9.76 18.72 -2.90
CA GLU A 37 -9.61 18.87 -4.34
C GLU A 37 -8.13 19.03 -4.69
N ILE A 38 -7.66 18.26 -5.67
CA ILE A 38 -6.28 18.28 -6.17
C ILE A 38 -6.33 18.35 -7.69
N HIS A 39 -5.54 19.24 -8.29
CA HIS A 39 -5.48 19.40 -9.74
C HIS A 39 -4.32 18.61 -10.37
N ALA A 40 -4.54 18.05 -11.56
CA ALA A 40 -3.52 17.31 -12.29
C ALA A 40 -3.71 17.35 -13.82
N HIS A 41 -2.76 16.76 -14.54
CA HIS A 41 -2.71 16.72 -16.00
C HIS A 41 -2.85 15.29 -16.50
N SER A 42 -3.88 15.03 -17.29
CA SER A 42 -4.27 13.69 -17.75
C SER A 42 -3.16 13.00 -18.53
N ASN A 43 -2.45 13.74 -19.39
CA ASN A 43 -1.34 13.24 -20.19
C ASN A 43 -0.15 12.75 -19.34
N ILE A 44 0.20 13.48 -18.28
CA ILE A 44 1.27 13.10 -17.34
C ILE A 44 0.86 11.87 -16.53
N LEU A 45 -0.39 11.83 -16.06
CA LEU A 45 -0.91 10.67 -15.34
C LEU A 45 -0.94 9.41 -16.23
N CYS A 46 -1.47 9.52 -17.45
CA CYS A 46 -1.60 8.40 -18.39
C CYS A 46 -0.27 7.77 -18.79
N ILE A 47 0.78 8.59 -18.97
CA ILE A 47 2.06 8.05 -19.42
C ILE A 47 2.83 7.36 -18.29
N ARG A 48 2.47 7.63 -17.04
CA ARG A 48 3.17 7.13 -15.83
C ARG A 48 2.39 6.04 -15.08
N SER A 49 1.13 5.83 -15.41
CA SER A 49 0.27 4.85 -14.75
C SER A 49 -0.76 4.29 -15.73
N GLN A 50 -0.74 2.96 -15.88
CA GLN A 50 -1.71 2.25 -16.72
C GLN A 50 -3.12 2.37 -16.15
N TYR A 51 -3.23 2.53 -14.83
CA TYR A 51 -4.48 2.80 -14.15
C TYR A 51 -5.09 4.12 -14.65
N PHE A 52 -4.36 5.24 -14.62
CA PHE A 52 -4.87 6.51 -15.15
C PHE A 52 -4.97 6.55 -16.68
N ARG A 53 -4.17 5.76 -17.40
CA ARG A 53 -4.35 5.60 -18.84
C ARG A 53 -5.69 4.98 -19.16
N SER A 54 -5.98 3.84 -18.52
CA SER A 54 -7.30 3.24 -18.59
C SER A 54 -8.30 4.31 -18.15
N ALA A 55 -8.03 5.01 -17.03
CA ALA A 55 -8.62 6.25 -16.45
C ALA A 55 -9.48 7.05 -17.40
N PHE A 56 -8.75 7.60 -18.35
CA PHE A 56 -9.22 8.71 -19.14
C PHE A 56 -9.49 8.30 -20.58
N PHE A 57 -8.85 7.23 -21.07
CA PHE A 57 -9.06 6.73 -22.44
C PHE A 57 -10.27 5.79 -22.57
N ASN A 58 -10.59 5.01 -21.54
CA ASN A 58 -11.73 4.08 -21.57
C ASN A 58 -13.02 4.68 -20.97
N GLU A 59 -13.06 5.99 -20.72
CA GLU A 59 -14.23 6.79 -20.31
C GLU A 59 -15.02 6.38 -19.04
N TRP A 60 -14.51 5.47 -18.21
CA TRP A 60 -14.96 5.28 -16.81
C TRP A 60 -14.79 6.51 -15.90
N ALA A 61 -13.87 7.44 -16.18
CA ALA A 61 -13.78 8.70 -15.43
C ALA A 61 -14.87 9.67 -15.92
N GLU A 62 -15.63 10.23 -14.97
CA GLU A 62 -16.60 11.27 -15.26
C GLU A 62 -15.91 12.48 -15.88
N LYS A 63 -16.55 13.12 -16.87
CA LYS A 63 -16.06 14.37 -17.46
C LYS A 63 -17.09 15.48 -17.29
N LYS A 64 -16.69 16.58 -16.65
CA LYS A 64 -17.52 17.78 -16.42
C LYS A 64 -16.77 19.02 -16.89
N ASP A 65 -17.44 19.86 -17.69
CA ASP A 65 -16.87 21.11 -18.22
C ASP A 65 -15.48 20.92 -18.88
N GLY A 66 -15.32 19.81 -19.61
CA GLY A 66 -14.07 19.47 -20.28
C GLY A 66 -12.98 18.85 -19.39
N LYS A 67 -13.19 18.74 -18.08
CA LYS A 67 -12.23 18.18 -17.11
C LYS A 67 -12.64 16.79 -16.63
N PHE A 68 -11.67 15.91 -16.44
CA PHE A 68 -11.89 14.62 -15.82
C PHE A 68 -12.08 14.78 -14.30
N ILE A 69 -13.07 14.11 -13.75
CA ILE A 69 -13.38 14.08 -12.32
C ILE A 69 -13.04 12.70 -11.80
N PHE A 70 -12.19 12.66 -10.78
CA PHE A 70 -11.68 11.42 -10.23
C PHE A 70 -11.84 11.43 -8.71
N ARG A 71 -12.34 10.33 -8.13
CA ARG A 71 -12.65 10.25 -6.69
C ARG A 71 -11.91 9.08 -6.06
N LYS A 72 -11.13 9.37 -5.03
CA LYS A 72 -10.33 8.39 -4.28
C LYS A 72 -10.49 8.61 -2.78
N PRO A 73 -11.64 8.21 -2.22
CA PRO A 73 -11.92 8.41 -0.80
C PRO A 73 -10.90 7.68 0.07
N ASN A 74 -10.51 6.48 -0.33
CA ASN A 74 -9.60 5.59 0.38
C ASN A 74 -8.13 6.07 0.44
N ILE A 75 -7.76 7.16 -0.25
CA ILE A 75 -6.39 7.69 -0.25
C ILE A 75 -6.41 9.11 0.32
N SER A 76 -5.66 9.35 1.40
CA SER A 76 -5.61 10.68 2.00
C SER A 76 -5.00 11.73 1.04
N PRO A 77 -5.40 13.01 1.14
CA PRO A 77 -4.81 14.06 0.31
C PRO A 77 -3.28 14.16 0.40
N GLN A 78 -2.71 13.88 1.58
CA GLN A 78 -1.26 13.90 1.78
C GLN A 78 -0.59 12.80 0.97
N LEU A 79 -1.07 11.55 1.08
CA LEU A 79 -0.50 10.43 0.34
C LEU A 79 -0.68 10.61 -1.16
N PHE A 80 -1.85 11.11 -1.60
CA PHE A 80 -2.08 11.39 -3.01
C PHE A 80 -1.08 12.42 -3.58
N ASN A 81 -0.78 13.48 -2.83
CA ASN A 81 0.21 14.47 -3.25
C ASN A 81 1.62 13.88 -3.36
N ILE A 82 2.00 12.95 -2.47
CA ILE A 82 3.29 12.23 -2.56
C ILE A 82 3.33 11.40 -3.86
N ILE A 83 2.25 10.68 -4.18
CA ILE A 83 2.14 9.89 -5.40
C ILE A 83 2.22 10.79 -6.65
N LEU A 84 1.49 11.91 -6.67
CA LEU A 84 1.53 12.85 -7.78
C LEU A 84 2.92 13.46 -7.96
N ARG A 85 3.59 13.87 -6.87
CA ARG A 85 4.96 14.37 -6.97
C ARG A 85 5.89 13.35 -7.63
N PHE A 86 5.79 12.07 -7.26
CA PHE A 86 6.53 11.01 -7.95
C PHE A 86 6.17 10.88 -9.43
N ILE A 87 4.88 10.93 -9.78
CA ILE A 87 4.42 10.86 -11.17
C ILE A 87 5.03 12.00 -12.02
N TYR A 88 5.09 13.22 -11.49
CA TYR A 88 5.58 14.38 -12.23
C TYR A 88 7.10 14.43 -12.32
N CYS A 89 7.81 14.27 -11.20
CA CYS A 89 9.25 14.55 -11.14
C CYS A 89 10.10 13.34 -10.74
N GLY A 90 9.49 12.19 -10.45
CA GLY A 90 10.19 10.97 -10.05
C GLY A 90 10.76 11.01 -8.63
N SER A 91 10.37 11.98 -7.81
CA SER A 91 10.84 12.14 -6.43
C SER A 91 9.77 11.71 -5.43
N ILE A 92 10.20 11.00 -4.39
CA ILE A 92 9.36 10.56 -3.28
C ILE A 92 10.09 10.82 -1.96
N GLU A 93 9.34 11.19 -0.92
CA GLU A 93 9.88 11.46 0.41
C GLU A 93 9.11 10.64 1.44
N LEU A 94 9.79 9.61 1.99
CA LEU A 94 9.20 8.64 2.92
C LEU A 94 9.64 8.85 4.38
N LYS A 95 10.76 9.55 4.60
CA LYS A 95 11.45 9.63 5.91
C LYS A 95 10.58 10.14 7.06
N ASN A 96 9.62 11.01 6.77
CA ASN A 96 8.77 11.65 7.78
C ASN A 96 7.42 10.96 7.96
N LEU A 97 7.17 9.86 7.25
CA LEU A 97 5.93 9.09 7.36
C LEU A 97 6.04 8.04 8.47
N GLN A 98 4.93 7.81 9.17
CA GLN A 98 4.81 6.68 10.09
C GLN A 98 4.69 5.37 9.29
N GLY A 99 5.12 4.23 9.84
CA GLY A 99 5.03 2.94 9.15
C GLY A 99 3.62 2.61 8.63
N SER A 100 2.58 2.97 9.37
CA SER A 100 1.18 2.80 8.94
C SER A 100 0.81 3.68 7.73
N ASP A 101 1.35 4.89 7.63
CA ASP A 101 1.15 5.76 6.47
C ASP A 101 1.93 5.27 5.26
N VAL A 102 3.13 4.70 5.47
CA VAL A 102 3.92 4.07 4.41
C VAL A 102 3.21 2.82 3.87
N LEU A 103 2.61 2.00 4.74
CA LEU A 103 1.80 0.86 4.31
C LEU A 103 0.57 1.30 3.50
N LYS A 104 -0.15 2.33 3.95
CA LYS A 104 -1.28 2.91 3.18
C LYS A 104 -0.83 3.47 1.84
N LEU A 105 0.36 4.07 1.79
CA LEU A 105 0.97 4.54 0.54
C LEU A 105 1.27 3.37 -0.40
N LEU A 106 1.81 2.27 0.12
CA LEU A 106 2.08 1.04 -0.63
C LEU A 106 0.80 0.49 -1.28
N ILE A 107 -0.28 0.37 -0.51
CA ILE A 107 -1.60 -0.06 -1.00
C ILE A 107 -2.10 0.90 -2.10
N ALA A 108 -1.99 2.20 -1.89
CA ALA A 108 -2.44 3.20 -2.86
C ALA A 108 -1.65 3.15 -4.19
N VAL A 109 -0.32 2.95 -4.16
CA VAL A 109 0.48 2.87 -5.39
C VAL A 109 0.25 1.56 -6.15
N ASP A 110 -0.09 0.49 -5.44
CA ASP A 110 -0.50 -0.79 -6.05
C ASP A 110 -1.83 -0.63 -6.78
N GLU A 111 -2.82 -0.04 -6.11
CA GLU A 111 -4.14 0.25 -6.70
C GLU A 111 -4.03 1.14 -7.95
N LEU A 112 -3.14 2.15 -7.89
CA LEU A 112 -2.87 3.05 -9.02
C LEU A 112 -1.90 2.47 -10.06
N ASN A 113 -1.50 1.20 -9.91
CA ASN A 113 -0.65 0.46 -10.83
C ASN A 113 0.66 1.21 -11.17
N ILE A 114 1.41 1.59 -10.13
CA ILE A 114 2.71 2.28 -10.20
C ILE A 114 3.80 1.35 -9.69
N HIS A 115 4.05 0.26 -10.43
CA HIS A 115 4.94 -0.83 -10.00
C HIS A 115 6.34 -0.39 -9.54
N SER A 116 6.93 0.64 -10.15
CA SER A 116 8.25 1.14 -9.75
C SER A 116 8.29 1.64 -8.30
N LEU A 117 7.17 2.16 -7.77
CA LEU A 117 7.07 2.59 -6.37
C LEU A 117 6.77 1.43 -5.43
N VAL A 118 6.05 0.40 -5.89
CA VAL A 118 5.70 -0.76 -5.07
C VAL A 118 6.95 -1.43 -4.49
N SER A 119 7.95 -1.74 -5.34
CA SER A 119 9.21 -2.34 -4.87
C SER A 119 9.99 -1.41 -3.93
N HIS A 120 10.11 -0.12 -4.28
CA HIS A 120 10.86 0.84 -3.48
C HIS A 120 10.26 1.07 -2.07
N ILE A 121 8.93 1.09 -1.98
CA ILE A 121 8.25 1.29 -0.70
C ILE A 121 8.33 0.03 0.17
N GLN A 122 8.29 -1.18 -0.42
CA GLN A 122 8.52 -2.42 0.32
C GLN A 122 9.93 -2.46 0.92
N GLU A 123 10.96 -2.15 0.14
CA GLU A 123 12.34 -2.05 0.61
C GLU A 123 12.45 -1.05 1.78
N PHE A 124 11.84 0.14 1.65
CA PHE A 124 11.82 1.14 2.71
C PHE A 124 11.15 0.62 4.00
N LEU A 125 10.03 -0.11 3.89
CA LEU A 125 9.35 -0.69 5.05
C LEU A 125 10.25 -1.70 5.78
N ILE A 126 10.93 -2.57 5.03
CA ILE A 126 11.81 -3.60 5.56
C ILE A 126 13.04 -2.98 6.23
N GLU A 127 13.69 -2.01 5.58
CA GLU A 127 14.95 -1.42 6.05
C GLU A 127 14.78 -0.37 7.15
N HIS A 128 13.65 0.33 7.18
CA HIS A 128 13.48 1.52 8.03
C HIS A 128 12.25 1.52 8.92
N GLN A 129 11.31 0.59 8.71
CA GLN A 129 10.07 0.49 9.51
C GLN A 129 9.88 -0.92 10.08
N THR A 130 10.97 -1.65 10.28
CA THR A 130 10.93 -3.04 10.78
C THR A 130 10.17 -3.17 12.10
N GLU A 131 10.37 -2.22 13.03
CA GLU A 131 9.65 -2.18 14.31
C GLU A 131 8.13 -2.10 14.12
N PHE A 132 7.66 -1.30 13.15
CA PHE A 132 6.23 -1.21 12.83
C PHE A 132 5.70 -2.56 12.30
N LEU A 133 6.48 -3.26 11.48
CA LEU A 133 6.13 -4.58 10.97
C LEU A 133 6.00 -5.61 12.10
N TYR A 134 6.94 -5.60 13.05
CA TYR A 134 6.93 -6.49 14.22
C TYR A 134 5.80 -6.22 15.20
N GLN A 135 5.39 -4.96 15.37
CA GLN A 135 4.28 -4.59 16.26
C GLN A 135 2.91 -4.96 15.69
N ASN A 136 2.78 -5.18 14.37
CA ASN A 136 1.50 -5.39 13.69
C ASN A 136 1.47 -6.64 12.78
N PRO A 137 1.99 -7.81 13.21
CA PRO A 137 2.29 -8.91 12.30
C PRO A 137 1.04 -9.50 11.65
N THR A 138 -0.08 -9.60 12.38
CA THR A 138 -1.36 -10.09 11.83
C THR A 138 -1.89 -9.16 10.72
N GLU A 139 -1.89 -7.86 10.96
CA GLU A 139 -2.40 -6.87 10.00
C GLU A 139 -1.53 -6.80 8.74
N ILE A 140 -0.21 -6.82 8.93
CA ILE A 140 0.74 -6.83 7.82
C ILE A 140 0.59 -8.10 7.00
N LEU A 141 0.59 -9.28 7.63
CA LEU A 141 0.46 -10.55 6.92
C LEU A 141 -0.85 -10.62 6.14
N GLU A 142 -1.96 -10.17 6.72
CA GLU A 142 -3.25 -10.10 6.03
C GLU A 142 -3.28 -9.11 4.87
N THR A 143 -2.59 -7.97 5.01
CA THR A 143 -2.49 -6.96 3.96
C THR A 143 -1.68 -7.53 2.80
N VAL A 144 -0.48 -8.03 3.07
CA VAL A 144 0.41 -8.55 2.04
C VAL A 144 -0.21 -9.73 1.30
N TYR A 145 -0.94 -10.60 1.99
CA TYR A 145 -1.67 -11.70 1.36
C TYR A 145 -2.74 -11.25 0.37
N GLN A 146 -3.32 -10.06 0.54
CA GLN A 146 -4.33 -9.50 -0.36
C GLN A 146 -3.72 -8.85 -1.60
N HIS A 147 -2.41 -8.60 -1.63
CA HIS A 147 -1.72 -7.86 -2.66
C HIS A 147 -0.59 -8.69 -3.27
N GLU A 148 -0.86 -9.32 -4.41
CA GLU A 148 0.07 -10.23 -5.10
C GLU A 148 1.43 -9.57 -5.47
N THR A 149 1.46 -8.25 -5.60
CA THR A 149 2.66 -7.48 -5.94
C THR A 149 3.59 -7.27 -4.74
N PHE A 150 3.16 -7.57 -3.52
CA PHE A 150 3.92 -7.32 -2.28
C PHE A 150 4.86 -8.49 -1.93
N THR A 151 5.57 -9.01 -2.93
CA THR A 151 6.37 -10.22 -2.80
C THR A 151 7.53 -10.08 -1.83
N ASP A 152 8.18 -8.91 -1.78
CA ASP A 152 9.35 -8.70 -0.93
C ASP A 152 8.94 -8.64 0.53
N LEU A 153 7.85 -7.92 0.82
CA LEU A 153 7.28 -7.84 2.17
C LEU A 153 6.68 -9.19 2.59
N TRP A 154 6.10 -9.96 1.67
CA TRP A 154 5.59 -11.31 1.93
C TRP A 154 6.69 -12.25 2.38
N ASN A 155 7.77 -12.31 1.61
CA ASN A 155 8.91 -13.17 1.92
C ASN A 155 9.54 -12.77 3.25
N PHE A 156 9.75 -11.46 3.47
CA PHE A 156 10.27 -10.94 4.73
C PHE A 156 9.39 -11.33 5.93
N CYS A 157 8.07 -11.12 5.84
CA CYS A 157 7.15 -11.45 6.92
C CYS A 157 7.13 -12.96 7.20
N LEU A 158 7.08 -13.80 6.16
CA LEU A 158 7.10 -15.25 6.35
C LEU A 158 8.41 -15.74 6.97
N GLU A 159 9.55 -15.25 6.49
CA GLU A 159 10.86 -15.57 7.06
C GLU A 159 10.89 -15.23 8.55
N LYS A 160 10.48 -14.01 8.92
CA LYS A 160 10.44 -13.57 10.32
C LYS A 160 9.47 -14.34 11.19
N ILE A 161 8.28 -14.65 10.70
CA ILE A 161 7.31 -15.48 11.45
C ILE A 161 7.83 -16.91 11.63
N CYS A 162 8.61 -17.44 10.67
CA CYS A 162 9.16 -18.79 10.80
C CYS A 162 10.36 -18.85 11.73
N GLU A 163 11.22 -17.82 11.71
CA GLU A 163 12.36 -17.68 12.62
C GLU A 163 11.91 -17.44 14.08
N GLU A 164 10.93 -16.55 14.27
CA GLU A 164 10.44 -16.10 15.58
C GLU A 164 8.90 -16.17 15.64
N PRO A 165 8.29 -17.36 15.72
CA PRO A 165 6.83 -17.53 15.66
C PRO A 165 6.07 -16.77 16.74
N GLU A 166 6.69 -16.51 17.89
CA GLU A 166 6.12 -15.77 19.00
C GLU A 166 5.59 -14.39 18.58
N VAL A 167 6.21 -13.74 17.59
CA VAL A 167 5.78 -12.41 17.11
C VAL A 167 4.33 -12.44 16.64
N LEU A 168 3.92 -13.52 15.96
CA LEU A 168 2.56 -13.70 15.49
C LEU A 168 1.70 -14.42 16.52
N PHE A 169 2.16 -15.55 17.04
CA PHE A 169 1.35 -16.47 17.86
C PHE A 169 1.04 -15.91 19.26
N ASN A 170 1.91 -15.07 19.83
CA ASN A 170 1.65 -14.40 21.12
C ASN A 170 0.89 -13.08 20.96
N SER A 171 0.58 -12.66 19.73
CA SER A 171 -0.23 -11.47 19.50
C SER A 171 -1.68 -11.71 19.92
N ASP A 172 -2.26 -10.78 20.68
CA ASP A 172 -3.70 -10.78 20.98
C ASP A 172 -4.56 -10.72 19.70
N LYS A 173 -3.98 -10.29 18.56
CA LYS A 173 -4.65 -10.26 17.26
C LYS A 173 -4.59 -11.59 16.51
N PHE A 174 -3.78 -12.56 16.95
CA PHE A 174 -3.63 -13.87 16.28
C PHE A 174 -4.97 -14.58 16.09
N ILE A 175 -5.85 -14.54 17.09
CA ILE A 175 -7.19 -15.12 17.05
C ILE A 175 -8.06 -14.61 15.89
N ASN A 176 -7.71 -13.46 15.30
CA ASN A 176 -8.41 -12.86 14.17
C ASN A 176 -7.82 -13.27 12.80
N LEU A 177 -6.67 -13.95 12.79
CA LEU A 177 -6.01 -14.35 11.56
C LEU A 177 -6.93 -15.21 10.70
N LYS A 178 -7.07 -14.85 9.42
CA LYS A 178 -7.90 -15.59 8.46
C LYS A 178 -7.42 -17.04 8.30
N ALA A 179 -8.37 -17.98 8.23
CA ALA A 179 -8.09 -19.42 8.14
C ALA A 179 -7.11 -19.82 7.01
N PRO A 180 -7.16 -19.25 5.78
CA PRO A 180 -6.20 -19.59 4.73
C PRO A 180 -4.75 -19.24 5.07
N LEU A 181 -4.54 -18.16 5.83
CA LEU A 181 -3.20 -17.75 6.28
C LEU A 181 -2.68 -18.67 7.37
N LEU A 182 -3.55 -19.04 8.32
CA LEU A 182 -3.20 -20.01 9.33
C LEU A 182 -2.84 -21.37 8.69
N GLU A 183 -3.66 -21.85 7.76
CA GLU A 183 -3.37 -23.09 7.01
C GLU A 183 -2.03 -23.01 6.26
N LEU A 184 -1.72 -21.85 5.65
CA LEU A 184 -0.46 -21.65 4.96
C LEU A 184 0.73 -21.75 5.92
N LEU A 185 0.65 -21.13 7.10
CA LEU A 185 1.71 -21.18 8.11
C LEU A 185 1.89 -22.59 8.67
N LEU A 186 0.80 -23.29 8.96
CA LEU A 186 0.83 -24.65 9.50
C LEU A 186 1.39 -25.71 8.52
N LYS A 187 1.41 -25.42 7.22
CA LYS A 187 1.99 -26.31 6.20
C LYS A 187 3.50 -26.12 6.04
N ARG A 188 4.11 -25.20 6.75
CA ARG A 188 5.53 -24.89 6.62
C ARG A 188 6.37 -25.77 7.52
N ASP A 189 7.35 -26.44 6.93
CA ASP A 189 8.32 -27.28 7.65
C ASP A 189 9.39 -26.46 8.39
N ASP A 190 9.50 -25.16 8.09
CA ASP A 190 10.50 -24.25 8.67
C ASP A 190 9.95 -23.36 9.79
N LEU A 191 8.71 -23.58 10.24
CA LEU A 191 8.13 -22.88 11.38
C LEU A 191 8.79 -23.34 12.68
N ASN A 192 9.61 -22.48 13.31
CA ASN A 192 10.39 -22.79 14.50
C ASN A 192 9.57 -22.77 15.80
N MET A 193 8.55 -23.63 15.89
CA MET A 193 7.67 -23.75 17.06
C MET A 193 7.37 -25.23 17.35
N ASP A 194 7.30 -25.60 18.62
CA ASP A 194 6.97 -26.97 19.02
C ASP A 194 5.54 -27.33 18.59
N GLU A 195 5.34 -28.55 18.09
CA GLU A 195 4.01 -29.01 17.61
C GLU A 195 2.91 -28.89 18.68
N ILE A 196 3.27 -29.04 19.96
CA ILE A 196 2.32 -28.88 21.07
C ILE A 196 1.88 -27.43 21.22
N GLU A 197 2.77 -26.46 21.05
CA GLU A 197 2.45 -25.02 21.11
C GLU A 197 1.60 -24.61 19.91
N ILE A 198 1.92 -25.12 18.72
CA ILE A 198 1.11 -24.96 17.51
C ILE A 198 -0.32 -25.45 17.77
N TRP A 199 -0.47 -26.67 18.32
CA TRP A 199 -1.75 -27.27 18.63
C TRP A 199 -2.55 -26.44 19.65
N GLU A 200 -1.91 -25.98 20.73
CA GLU A 200 -2.55 -25.13 21.74
C GLU A 200 -3.05 -23.81 21.15
N ASN A 201 -2.26 -23.15 20.30
CA ASN A 201 -2.66 -21.92 19.64
C ASN A 201 -3.79 -22.13 18.64
N LEU A 202 -3.78 -23.25 17.90
CA LEU A 202 -4.88 -23.63 17.02
C LEU A 202 -6.18 -23.85 17.80
N LEU A 203 -6.12 -24.48 18.97
CA LEU A 203 -7.30 -24.64 19.84
C LEU A 203 -7.82 -23.29 20.32
N LYS A 204 -6.95 -22.39 20.81
CA LYS A 204 -7.32 -21.03 21.22
C LYS A 204 -8.02 -20.25 20.09
N TRP A 205 -7.46 -20.32 18.88
CA TRP A 205 -8.05 -19.72 17.68
C TRP A 205 -9.44 -20.33 17.39
N CYS A 206 -9.56 -21.67 17.35
CA CYS A 206 -10.82 -22.36 17.06
C CYS A 206 -11.94 -22.02 18.06
N PHE A 207 -11.66 -22.04 19.37
CA PHE A 207 -12.67 -21.72 20.39
C PHE A 207 -13.17 -20.28 20.27
N THR A 208 -12.27 -19.35 19.95
CA THR A 208 -12.63 -17.94 19.76
C THR A 208 -13.54 -17.76 18.55
N GLN A 209 -13.23 -18.42 17.43
CA GLN A 209 -14.04 -18.39 16.21
C GLN A 209 -15.44 -18.99 16.41
N GLN A 210 -15.55 -20.09 17.17
CA GLN A 210 -16.86 -20.69 17.50
C GLN A 210 -17.70 -19.77 18.39
N ASN A 211 -17.10 -19.12 19.38
CA ASN A 211 -17.79 -18.17 20.24
C ASN A 211 -18.25 -16.92 19.49
N MET A 212 -17.54 -16.49 18.44
CA MET A 212 -17.99 -15.39 17.58
C MET A 212 -19.19 -15.78 16.72
N LYS A 213 -19.25 -17.01 16.20
CA LYS A 213 -20.39 -17.51 15.41
C LYS A 213 -21.67 -17.73 16.24
N ASN A 214 -21.52 -17.89 17.55
CA ASN A 214 -22.62 -18.15 18.48
C ASN A 214 -23.12 -16.90 19.23
N LYS A 215 -22.59 -15.70 18.92
CA LYS A 215 -23.13 -14.42 19.43
C LYS A 215 -24.27 -13.96 18.50
N PRO A 216 -25.46 -13.61 19.04
CA PRO A 216 -26.63 -13.20 18.26
C PRO A 216 -26.43 -11.88 17.51
#